data_AF-A0A958RTL5-F1
#
_entry.id   AF-A0A958RTL5-F1
#
_cell.length_a   1.000
_cell.length_b   1.000
_cell.length_c   1.000
_cell.angle_alpha   90.00
_cell.angle_beta   90.00
_cell.angle_gamma   90.00
#
_symmetry.space_group_name_H-M   'P 1'
#
loop_
_entity.id
_entity.type
_entity.pdbx_description
1 polymer ?
#
loop_
_entity_poly.entity_id
_entity_poly.type
_entity_poly.pdbx_seq_one_letter_code
_entity_poly.pdbx_strand_id
1 'polypeptide(L)'
;MFKTILFLTVVFCNVNVFAQSLLPYVYLTFENEDTSTSVTINFMTDKKSANSYAYYATESAEGEPDAYNYKIPSRVGEINNINRSYHHVQLRSLTPNSTYYFVVGDEKIGFSQEYKFRTLPNDHTPIKILTGGDMSTGDKVNKVPEYAMTKEPHVILIGGDIAYANGKTKELKRWDQWFDNMMKVMISPDGFLTPLIVAIGNHEVTTGIALPWGQAPFYEQIFAQENGKTFFTRNLG
;
A
#
# COMPACT_ATOMS: atom_id res chain seq x y z
N MET A 1 41.68 20.38 50.99
CA MET A 1 40.63 20.97 50.13
C MET A 1 40.57 20.13 48.86
N PHE A 2 39.70 19.11 48.82
CA PHE A 2 39.62 18.19 47.68
C PHE A 2 38.76 18.84 46.58
N LYS A 3 39.32 19.00 45.38
CA LYS A 3 38.59 19.47 44.20
C LYS A 3 37.94 18.26 43.52
N THR A 4 36.63 18.15 43.65
CA THR A 4 35.81 17.21 42.87
C THR A 4 35.77 17.69 41.41
N ILE A 5 36.28 16.86 40.49
CA ILE A 5 36.15 17.08 39.05
C ILE A 5 34.88 16.36 38.59
N LEU A 6 33.90 17.12 38.13
CA LEU A 6 32.65 16.60 37.56
C LEU A 6 32.87 16.33 36.06
N PHE A 7 32.82 15.07 35.65
CA PHE A 7 32.76 14.71 34.23
C PHE A 7 31.31 14.84 33.75
N LEU A 8 31.05 15.80 32.87
CA LEU A 8 29.79 15.94 32.16
C LEU A 8 29.87 15.13 30.87
N THR A 9 29.31 13.92 30.84
CA THR A 9 29.19 13.13 29.63
C THR A 9 28.03 13.70 28.80
N VAL A 10 28.35 14.45 27.75
CA VAL A 10 27.36 14.86 26.75
C VAL A 10 27.08 13.65 25.85
N VAL A 11 25.94 13.00 26.06
CA VAL A 11 25.43 11.97 25.13
C VAL A 11 24.89 12.69 23.90
N PHE A 12 25.64 12.65 22.80
CA PHE A 12 25.12 13.03 21.49
C PHE A 12 24.12 11.94 21.06
N CYS A 13 22.83 12.21 21.26
CA CYS A 13 21.79 11.45 20.61
C CYS A 13 21.81 11.87 19.13
N ASN A 14 22.35 11.00 18.26
CA ASN A 14 22.21 11.18 16.82
C ASN A 14 20.73 11.01 16.49
N VAL A 15 19.99 12.11 16.47
CA VAL A 15 18.72 12.17 15.76
C VAL A 15 19.07 12.06 14.29
N ASN A 16 18.97 10.84 13.75
CA ASN A 16 18.94 10.64 12.32
C ASN A 16 17.73 11.42 11.80
N VAL A 17 17.99 12.61 11.25
CA VAL A 17 17.01 13.33 10.44
C VAL A 17 16.90 12.51 9.17
N PHE A 18 16.03 11.50 9.18
CA PHE A 18 15.64 10.83 7.95
C PHE A 18 15.12 11.91 7.01
N ALA A 19 15.73 12.04 5.83
CA ALA A 19 15.16 12.85 4.77
C ALA A 19 13.70 12.42 4.59
N GLN A 20 12.78 13.39 4.55
CA GLN A 20 11.35 13.11 4.39
C GLN A 20 11.15 12.18 3.19
N SER A 21 10.74 10.94 3.47
CA SER A 21 10.52 9.91 2.45
C SER A 21 9.57 10.48 1.39
N LEU A 22 9.92 10.34 0.10
CA LEU A 22 9.07 10.78 -1.01
C LEU A 22 7.93 9.80 -1.30
N LEU A 23 7.67 8.87 -0.38
CA LEU A 23 6.73 7.76 -0.49
C LEU A 23 5.46 8.07 0.31
N PRO A 24 4.50 8.85 -0.23
CA PRO A 24 3.30 9.23 0.51
C PRO A 24 2.43 8.03 0.89
N TYR A 25 2.38 7.00 0.04
CA TYR A 25 1.42 5.90 0.17
C TYR A 25 2.06 4.55 -0.11
N VAL A 26 1.85 3.58 0.78
CA VAL A 26 2.24 2.17 0.65
C VAL A 26 1.03 1.31 0.98
N TYR A 27 0.65 0.41 0.08
CA TYR A 27 -0.56 -0.40 0.22
C TYR A 27 -0.43 -1.73 -0.51
N LEU A 28 -1.27 -2.69 -0.12
CA LEU A 28 -1.22 -4.05 -0.66
C LEU A 28 -2.45 -4.33 -1.50
N THR A 29 -2.25 -5.09 -2.57
CA THR A 29 -3.31 -5.66 -3.39
C THR A 29 -2.96 -7.10 -3.75
N PHE A 30 -3.84 -7.75 -4.50
CA PHE A 30 -3.52 -9.01 -5.17
C PHE A 30 -3.62 -8.79 -6.66
N GLU A 31 -2.51 -8.92 -7.38
CA GLU A 31 -2.50 -8.94 -8.85
C GLU A 31 -2.76 -10.36 -9.39
N ASN A 32 -2.25 -11.40 -8.71
CA ASN A 32 -2.45 -12.79 -9.09
C ASN A 32 -3.72 -13.38 -8.47
N GLU A 33 -4.26 -14.42 -9.12
CA GLU A 33 -5.48 -15.10 -8.69
C GLU A 33 -5.34 -15.81 -7.33
N ASP A 34 -4.21 -16.47 -7.05
CA ASP A 34 -3.97 -17.13 -5.77
C ASP A 34 -3.47 -16.15 -4.71
N THR A 35 -4.35 -15.78 -3.78
CA THR A 35 -4.05 -14.81 -2.71
C THR A 35 -3.36 -15.42 -1.49
N SER A 36 -3.21 -16.75 -1.45
CA SER A 36 -2.56 -17.47 -0.35
C SER A 36 -1.04 -17.53 -0.52
N THR A 37 -0.55 -17.51 -1.77
CA THR A 37 0.89 -17.57 -2.09
C THR A 37 1.43 -16.31 -2.77
N SER A 38 0.61 -15.27 -2.90
CA SER A 38 1.02 -14.03 -3.55
C SER A 38 0.44 -12.77 -2.90
N VAL A 39 1.20 -11.68 -2.98
CA VAL A 39 0.80 -10.32 -2.57
C VAL A 39 1.48 -9.33 -3.52
N THR A 40 0.81 -8.23 -3.83
CA THR A 40 1.39 -7.11 -4.58
C THR A 40 1.57 -5.92 -3.66
N ILE A 41 2.82 -5.50 -3.50
CA ILE A 41 3.18 -4.30 -2.76
C ILE A 41 3.14 -3.13 -3.73
N ASN A 42 2.34 -2.12 -3.40
CA ASN A 42 2.19 -0.92 -4.21
C ASN A 42 2.65 0.29 -3.41
N PHE A 43 3.28 1.24 -4.09
CA PHE A 43 3.62 2.53 -3.50
C PHE A 43 3.65 3.64 -4.54
N MET A 44 3.58 4.88 -4.10
CA MET A 44 3.63 6.06 -4.96
C MET A 44 4.83 6.94 -4.60
N THR A 45 5.31 7.74 -5.55
CA THR A 45 6.29 8.80 -5.28
C THR A 45 5.79 10.15 -5.79
N ASP A 46 5.96 11.23 -5.01
CA ASP A 46 5.55 12.59 -5.43
C ASP A 46 6.46 13.24 -6.49
N LYS A 47 7.37 12.45 -7.06
CA LYS A 47 8.21 12.78 -8.21
C LYS A 47 8.34 11.55 -9.08
N LYS A 48 8.62 11.75 -10.37
CA LYS A 48 8.94 10.63 -11.25
C LYS A 48 10.19 9.88 -10.77
N SER A 49 10.09 8.56 -10.64
CA SER A 49 11.20 7.66 -10.35
C SER A 49 11.08 6.39 -11.15
N ALA A 50 12.17 5.95 -11.78
CA ALA A 50 12.18 4.76 -12.62
C ALA A 50 12.66 3.50 -11.88
N ASN A 51 13.47 3.67 -10.82
CA ASN A 51 14.03 2.56 -10.06
C ASN A 51 13.49 2.62 -8.64
N SER A 52 13.03 1.48 -8.14
CA SER A 52 12.66 1.27 -6.75
C SER A 52 12.41 -0.22 -6.52
N TYR A 53 12.46 -0.63 -5.27
CA TYR A 53 12.44 -2.04 -4.89
C TYR A 53 11.53 -2.26 -3.69
N ALA A 54 11.07 -3.50 -3.52
CA ALA A 54 10.69 -4.00 -2.21
C ALA A 54 11.78 -4.92 -1.68
N TYR A 55 12.10 -4.74 -0.40
CA TYR A 55 12.98 -5.59 0.38
C TYR A 55 12.12 -6.32 1.40
N TYR A 56 12.20 -7.64 1.48
CA TYR A 56 11.31 -8.40 2.36
C TYR A 56 11.95 -9.67 2.95
N ALA A 57 11.40 -10.12 4.07
CA ALA A 57 11.80 -11.33 4.77
C ALA A 57 10.64 -11.87 5.64
N THR A 58 10.84 -13.04 6.25
CA THR A 58 9.90 -13.63 7.22
C THR A 58 10.13 -13.14 8.65
N GLU A 59 11.24 -12.43 8.88
CA GLU A 59 11.60 -11.81 10.16
C GLU A 59 11.76 -10.30 9.95
N SER A 60 11.50 -9.52 11.00
CA SER A 60 11.72 -8.07 10.96
C SER A 60 13.21 -7.77 10.85
N ALA A 61 13.54 -6.77 10.03
CA ALA A 61 14.89 -6.21 9.93
C ALA A 61 14.92 -4.77 10.45
N GLU A 62 13.91 -4.38 11.24
CA GLU A 62 13.75 -3.03 11.82
C GLU A 62 13.79 -1.88 10.79
N GLY A 63 13.46 -2.20 9.53
CA GLY A 63 13.45 -1.24 8.43
C GLY A 63 14.79 -1.03 7.73
N GLU A 64 15.84 -1.80 8.07
CA GLU A 64 17.14 -1.74 7.41
C GLU A 64 17.13 -2.51 6.08
N PRO A 65 17.13 -1.85 4.90
CA PRO A 65 16.86 -2.51 3.62
C PRO A 65 17.84 -3.64 3.27
N ASP A 66 19.13 -3.45 3.59
CA ASP A 66 20.19 -4.40 3.26
C ASP A 66 20.20 -5.64 4.19
N ALA A 67 19.42 -5.63 5.26
CA ALA A 67 19.29 -6.75 6.18
C ALA A 67 18.15 -7.73 5.80
N TYR A 68 17.32 -7.39 4.81
CA TYR A 68 16.30 -8.31 4.30
C TYR A 68 16.89 -9.34 3.32
N ASN A 69 16.35 -10.55 3.35
CA ASN A 69 16.84 -11.69 2.55
C ASN A 69 16.52 -11.58 1.06
N TYR A 70 15.48 -10.81 0.69
CA TYR A 70 14.99 -10.73 -0.68
C TYR A 70 14.82 -9.28 -1.12
N LYS A 71 15.10 -9.03 -2.41
CA LYS A 71 14.96 -7.73 -3.06
C LYS A 71 14.35 -7.91 -4.44
N ILE A 72 13.23 -7.26 -4.71
CA ILE A 72 12.50 -7.37 -5.99
C ILE A 72 12.30 -5.96 -6.59
N PRO A 73 12.66 -5.74 -7.86
CA PRO A 73 12.41 -4.47 -8.53
C PRO A 73 10.92 -4.23 -8.77
N SER A 74 10.49 -2.98 -8.67
CA SER A 74 9.13 -2.58 -9.02
C SER A 74 8.96 -2.37 -10.52
N ARG A 75 7.77 -2.70 -11.04
CA ARG A 75 7.29 -2.13 -12.31
C ARG A 75 6.71 -0.73 -12.04
N VAL A 76 6.96 0.21 -12.94
CA VAL A 76 6.55 1.60 -12.77
C VAL A 76 5.49 1.98 -13.80
N GLY A 77 4.35 2.49 -13.31
CA GLY A 77 3.31 3.16 -14.06
C GLY A 77 3.43 4.69 -13.93
N GLU A 78 2.99 5.41 -14.96
CA GLU A 78 2.95 6.87 -14.98
C GLU A 78 1.68 7.35 -15.68
N ILE A 79 1.21 8.54 -15.30
CA ILE A 79 0.14 9.24 -15.99
C ILE A 79 0.71 10.50 -16.62
N ASN A 80 0.43 10.71 -17.91
CA ASN A 80 0.87 11.90 -18.63
C ASN A 80 0.41 13.18 -17.92
N ASN A 81 1.31 14.16 -17.84
CA ASN A 81 1.10 15.45 -17.17
C ASN A 81 0.86 15.37 -15.65
N ILE A 82 1.17 14.23 -15.01
CA ILE A 82 1.21 14.09 -13.56
C ILE A 82 2.67 13.82 -13.15
N ASN A 83 3.18 14.60 -12.19
CA ASN A 83 4.53 14.43 -11.68
C ASN A 83 4.54 13.43 -10.50
N ARG A 84 4.19 12.17 -10.77
CA ARG A 84 4.17 11.06 -9.81
C ARG A 84 4.45 9.76 -10.54
N SER A 85 5.08 8.81 -9.85
CA SER A 85 5.19 7.42 -10.30
C SER A 85 4.39 6.49 -9.39
N TYR A 86 3.88 5.41 -10.00
CA TYR A 86 3.14 4.34 -9.33
C TYR A 86 3.97 3.07 -9.44
N HIS A 87 4.29 2.45 -8.32
CA HIS A 87 5.24 1.35 -8.25
C HIS A 87 4.53 0.09 -7.79
N HIS A 88 4.80 -1.02 -8.47
CA HIS A 88 4.17 -2.31 -8.20
C HIS A 88 5.22 -3.40 -8.11
N VAL A 89 5.26 -4.11 -6.98
CA VAL A 89 6.16 -5.24 -6.73
C VAL A 89 5.31 -6.46 -6.43
N GLN A 90 5.37 -7.46 -7.32
CA GLN A 90 4.62 -8.70 -7.15
C GLN A 90 5.49 -9.73 -6.43
N LEU A 91 5.04 -10.15 -5.25
CA LEU A 91 5.61 -11.27 -4.51
C LEU A 91 4.81 -12.53 -4.81
N ARG A 92 5.51 -13.63 -5.09
CA ARG A 92 4.93 -14.93 -5.44
C ARG A 92 5.66 -16.04 -4.70
N SER A 93 5.07 -17.24 -4.71
CA SER A 93 5.61 -18.42 -4.04
C SER A 93 5.84 -18.18 -2.54
N LEU A 94 4.99 -17.35 -1.94
CA LEU A 94 4.98 -17.12 -0.51
C LEU A 94 4.34 -18.32 0.20
N THR A 95 4.74 -18.55 1.44
CA THR A 95 4.11 -19.56 2.29
C THR A 95 2.74 -19.03 2.72
N PRO A 96 1.65 -19.80 2.58
CA PRO A 96 0.34 -19.44 3.11
C PRO A 96 0.34 -19.20 4.63
N ASN A 97 -0.61 -18.41 5.11
CA ASN A 97 -0.78 -18.06 6.53
C ASN A 97 0.52 -17.64 7.25
N SER A 98 1.40 -16.91 6.56
CA SER A 98 2.73 -16.55 7.06
C SER A 98 2.91 -15.05 7.08
N THR A 99 3.64 -14.57 8.10
CA THR A 99 3.97 -13.16 8.25
C THR A 99 5.21 -12.83 7.43
N TYR A 100 5.15 -11.71 6.72
CA TYR A 100 6.28 -11.12 6.01
C TYR A 100 6.43 -9.65 6.40
N TYR A 101 7.68 -9.22 6.52
CA TYR A 101 8.10 -7.85 6.80
C TYR A 101 8.72 -7.27 5.55
N PHE A 102 8.52 -5.98 5.31
CA PHE A 102 9.08 -5.33 4.14
C PHE A 102 9.28 -3.83 4.30
N VAL A 103 10.22 -3.30 3.50
CA VAL A 103 10.36 -1.88 3.19
C VAL A 103 10.35 -1.68 1.67
N VAL A 104 9.93 -0.50 1.23
CA VAL A 104 10.01 -0.11 -0.18
C VAL A 104 10.84 1.16 -0.35
N GLY A 105 11.47 1.30 -1.51
CA GLY A 105 12.20 2.53 -1.85
C GLY A 105 13.52 2.28 -2.55
N ASP A 106 14.34 3.34 -2.58
CA ASP A 106 15.75 3.33 -2.94
C ASP A 106 16.48 4.52 -2.30
N GLU A 107 17.80 4.62 -2.51
CA GLU A 107 18.62 5.71 -1.96
C GLU A 107 18.19 7.11 -2.44
N LYS A 108 17.55 7.23 -3.60
CA LYS A 108 17.19 8.52 -4.21
C LYS A 108 15.83 9.03 -3.71
N ILE A 109 14.86 8.14 -3.55
CA ILE A 109 13.49 8.47 -3.11
C ILE A 109 13.31 8.30 -1.60
N GLY A 110 14.29 7.68 -0.93
CA GLY A 110 14.21 7.26 0.46
C GLY A 110 13.52 5.91 0.60
N PHE A 111 13.51 5.41 1.83
CA PHE A 111 12.82 4.18 2.19
C PHE A 111 11.55 4.48 2.99
N SER A 112 10.59 3.57 2.94
CA SER A 112 9.44 3.59 3.83
C SER A 112 9.83 3.15 5.24
N GLN A 113 8.94 3.36 6.22
CA GLN A 113 8.97 2.55 7.43
C GLN A 113 8.80 1.06 7.11
N GLU A 114 9.18 0.19 8.04
CA GLU A 114 8.86 -1.24 7.93
C GLU A 114 7.35 -1.45 8.07
N TYR A 115 6.80 -2.23 7.14
CA TYR A 115 5.45 -2.76 7.20
C TYR A 115 5.51 -4.28 7.34
N LYS A 116 4.42 -4.87 7.83
CA LYS A 116 4.22 -6.31 7.78
C LYS A 116 2.85 -6.67 7.24
N PHE A 117 2.77 -7.83 6.60
CA PHE A 117 1.52 -8.40 6.12
C PHE A 117 1.48 -9.90 6.42
N ARG A 118 0.29 -10.48 6.30
CA ARG A 118 0.09 -11.92 6.42
C ARG A 118 -0.53 -12.43 5.13
N THR A 119 0.04 -13.46 4.54
CA THR A 119 -0.59 -14.17 3.43
C THR A 119 -1.87 -14.86 3.91
N LEU A 120 -2.85 -15.02 3.01
CA LEU A 120 -4.07 -15.74 3.38
C LEU A 120 -3.77 -17.22 3.62
N PRO A 121 -4.53 -17.89 4.51
CA PRO A 121 -4.44 -19.33 4.66
C PRO A 121 -4.92 -20.03 3.37
N ASN A 122 -4.40 -21.21 3.07
CA ASN A 122 -4.87 -22.07 1.98
C ASN A 122 -5.55 -23.36 2.48
N ASP A 123 -6.10 -23.28 3.69
CA ASP A 123 -6.77 -24.35 4.39
C ASP A 123 -8.19 -23.90 4.81
N HIS A 124 -8.84 -24.64 5.70
CA HIS A 124 -10.19 -24.31 6.17
C HIS A 124 -10.24 -23.21 7.24
N THR A 125 -9.14 -22.49 7.48
CA THR A 125 -9.12 -21.34 8.40
C THR A 125 -10.06 -20.25 7.89
N PRO A 126 -10.99 -19.75 8.73
CA PRO A 126 -11.93 -18.71 8.31
C PRO A 126 -11.23 -17.43 7.85
N ILE A 127 -11.67 -16.88 6.72
CA ILE A 127 -11.20 -15.60 6.20
C ILE A 127 -12.24 -14.51 6.48
N LYS A 128 -11.82 -13.45 7.18
CA LYS A 128 -12.65 -12.27 7.43
C LYS A 128 -12.46 -11.26 6.31
N ILE A 129 -13.53 -10.93 5.60
CA ILE A 129 -13.54 -9.95 4.51
C ILE A 129 -14.34 -8.75 4.98
N LEU A 130 -13.71 -7.56 4.95
CA LEU A 130 -14.45 -6.31 5.06
C LEU A 130 -14.88 -5.89 3.66
N THR A 131 -16.19 -5.69 3.44
CA THR A 131 -16.71 -5.27 2.13
C THR A 131 -17.39 -3.91 2.20
N GLY A 132 -17.24 -3.11 1.15
CA GLY A 132 -17.84 -1.78 1.02
C GLY A 132 -17.76 -1.24 -0.42
N GLY A 133 -18.09 0.04 -0.60
CA GLY A 133 -18.13 0.77 -1.87
C GLY A 133 -18.56 2.21 -1.61
N ASP A 134 -18.58 3.06 -2.63
CA ASP A 134 -19.07 4.45 -2.53
C ASP A 134 -18.35 5.24 -1.42
N MET A 135 -17.02 5.12 -1.41
CA MET A 135 -16.16 5.52 -0.29
C MET A 135 -16.11 7.04 -0.07
N SER A 136 -15.98 7.81 -1.18
CA SER A 136 -15.77 9.26 -1.15
C SER A 136 -14.50 9.67 -0.36
N THR A 137 -14.34 10.97 -0.08
CA THR A 137 -13.09 11.52 0.49
C THR A 137 -13.26 12.41 1.72
N GLY A 138 -14.49 12.65 2.18
CA GLY A 138 -14.75 13.54 3.31
C GLY A 138 -14.45 12.87 4.65
N ASP A 139 -13.80 13.56 5.60
CA ASP A 139 -13.35 12.99 6.88
C ASP A 139 -14.42 12.23 7.68
N LYS A 140 -15.70 12.62 7.54
CA LYS A 140 -16.82 11.97 8.24
C LYS A 140 -17.08 10.54 7.75
N VAL A 141 -16.62 10.18 6.54
CA VAL A 141 -16.81 8.83 5.96
C VAL A 141 -15.92 7.79 6.65
N ASN A 142 -14.85 8.21 7.33
CA ASN A 142 -13.86 7.30 7.92
C ASN A 142 -14.35 6.54 9.15
N LYS A 143 -15.41 6.99 9.82
CA LYS A 143 -15.94 6.32 11.03
C LYS A 143 -16.34 4.87 10.77
N VAL A 144 -16.83 4.57 9.56
CA VAL A 144 -17.24 3.22 9.18
C VAL A 144 -15.99 2.33 8.97
N PRO A 145 -15.02 2.69 8.11
CA PRO A 145 -13.74 2.00 8.04
C PRO A 145 -13.01 1.86 9.39
N GLU A 146 -12.95 2.91 10.21
CA GLU A 146 -12.32 2.89 11.54
C GLU A 146 -12.93 1.78 12.42
N TYR A 147 -14.25 1.74 12.54
CA TYR A 147 -14.93 0.70 13.30
C TYR A 147 -14.74 -0.69 12.67
N ALA A 148 -14.87 -0.79 11.35
CA ALA A 148 -14.78 -2.06 10.65
C ALA A 148 -13.41 -2.72 10.79
N MET A 149 -12.34 -1.92 10.81
CA MET A 149 -10.97 -2.41 11.00
C MET A 149 -10.72 -2.97 12.41
N THR A 150 -11.51 -2.58 13.42
CA THR A 150 -11.49 -3.24 14.75
C THR A 150 -11.93 -4.70 14.72
N LYS A 151 -12.52 -5.16 13.61
CA LYS A 151 -12.88 -6.57 13.40
C LYS A 151 -11.72 -7.39 12.80
N GLU A 152 -10.57 -6.76 12.58
CA GLU A 152 -9.34 -7.37 12.06
C GLU A 152 -9.60 -8.17 10.77
N PRO A 153 -10.13 -7.53 9.70
CA PRO A 153 -10.30 -8.22 8.44
C PRO A 153 -8.95 -8.67 7.87
N HIS A 154 -8.94 -9.79 7.17
CA HIS A 154 -7.75 -10.26 6.44
C HIS A 154 -7.64 -9.59 5.07
N VAL A 155 -8.77 -9.15 4.49
CA VAL A 155 -8.85 -8.47 3.20
C VAL A 155 -9.96 -7.44 3.23
N ILE A 156 -9.76 -6.32 2.53
CA ILE A 156 -10.77 -5.29 2.29
C ILE A 156 -11.19 -5.36 0.81
N LEU A 157 -12.48 -5.59 0.55
CA LEU A 157 -13.10 -5.61 -0.77
C LEU A 157 -13.90 -4.33 -1.00
N ILE A 158 -13.53 -3.55 -2.02
CA ILE A 158 -14.20 -2.29 -2.38
C ILE A 158 -14.84 -2.47 -3.77
N GLY A 159 -16.17 -2.37 -3.82
CA GLY A 159 -17.00 -2.62 -5.00
C GLY A 159 -17.01 -1.51 -6.05
N GLY A 160 -16.17 -0.49 -5.94
CA GLY A 160 -16.12 0.66 -6.83
C GLY A 160 -16.53 1.98 -6.18
N ASP A 161 -16.50 3.05 -6.97
CA ASP A 161 -16.79 4.43 -6.59
C ASP A 161 -15.95 4.87 -5.39
N ILE A 162 -14.65 5.01 -5.66
CA ILE A 162 -13.62 5.07 -4.63
C ILE A 162 -13.37 6.52 -4.24
N ALA A 163 -12.61 7.25 -5.05
CA ALA A 163 -12.22 8.63 -4.77
C ALA A 163 -13.20 9.66 -5.36
N TYR A 164 -14.12 9.25 -6.25
CA TYR A 164 -14.98 10.17 -7.01
C TYR A 164 -14.19 11.21 -7.84
N ALA A 165 -13.01 10.83 -8.33
CA ALA A 165 -12.18 11.66 -9.21
C ALA A 165 -12.70 11.71 -10.66
N ASN A 166 -13.61 10.82 -11.05
CA ASN A 166 -14.26 10.78 -12.37
C ASN A 166 -13.28 10.71 -13.54
N GLY A 167 -12.11 10.07 -13.36
CA GLY A 167 -11.04 10.03 -14.36
C GLY A 167 -10.45 11.40 -14.75
N LYS A 168 -10.74 12.48 -14.01
CA LYS A 168 -10.31 13.86 -14.34
C LYS A 168 -9.04 14.25 -13.58
N THR A 169 -7.97 14.59 -14.30
CA THR A 169 -6.68 15.06 -13.72
C THR A 169 -6.83 16.21 -12.73
N LYS A 170 -7.76 17.15 -12.99
CA LYS A 170 -8.03 18.26 -12.05
C LYS A 170 -8.56 17.81 -10.68
N GLU A 171 -9.12 16.60 -10.60
CA GLU A 171 -9.66 16.00 -9.37
C GLU A 171 -8.68 15.00 -8.73
N LEU A 172 -7.43 14.90 -9.21
CA LEU A 172 -6.42 13.95 -8.71
C LEU A 172 -6.28 13.98 -7.19
N LYS A 173 -6.37 15.17 -6.58
CA LYS A 173 -6.29 15.36 -5.12
C LYS A 173 -7.29 14.51 -4.33
N ARG A 174 -8.39 14.08 -4.94
CA ARG A 174 -9.34 13.16 -4.30
C ARG A 174 -8.73 11.79 -4.03
N TRP A 175 -7.86 11.30 -4.91
CA TRP A 175 -7.12 10.06 -4.64
C TRP A 175 -6.18 10.25 -3.45
N ASP A 176 -5.47 11.37 -3.37
CA ASP A 176 -4.62 11.68 -2.21
C ASP A 176 -5.43 11.70 -0.92
N GLN A 177 -6.58 12.39 -0.91
CA GLN A 177 -7.47 12.42 0.26
C GLN A 177 -8.00 11.03 0.63
N TRP A 178 -8.36 10.20 -0.35
CA TRP A 178 -8.80 8.83 -0.11
C TRP A 178 -7.68 7.99 0.52
N PHE A 179 -6.45 8.09 -0.01
CA PHE A 179 -5.30 7.41 0.57
C PHE A 179 -4.95 7.93 1.97
N ASP A 180 -4.94 9.25 2.19
CA ASP A 180 -4.73 9.85 3.52
C ASP A 180 -5.72 9.30 4.55
N ASN A 181 -6.96 9.04 4.12
CA ASN A 181 -8.00 8.44 4.95
C ASN A 181 -7.76 6.96 5.19
N MET A 182 -7.49 6.19 4.14
CA MET A 182 -7.25 4.75 4.24
C MET A 182 -6.00 4.40 5.03
N MET A 183 -4.91 5.16 4.87
CA MET A 183 -3.65 4.95 5.59
C MET A 183 -3.81 5.07 7.12
N LYS A 184 -4.82 5.79 7.61
CA LYS A 184 -5.13 5.90 9.05
C LYS A 184 -5.74 4.63 9.63
N VAL A 185 -6.34 3.78 8.79
CA VAL A 185 -7.19 2.67 9.24
C VAL A 185 -6.77 1.30 8.70
N MET A 186 -6.02 1.23 7.60
CA MET A 186 -5.71 -0.04 6.91
C MET A 186 -4.66 -0.91 7.61
N ILE A 187 -4.09 -0.44 8.71
CA ILE A 187 -3.22 -1.22 9.58
C ILE A 187 -4.11 -1.81 10.69
N SER A 188 -4.14 -3.15 10.78
CA SER A 188 -4.90 -3.83 11.83
C SER A 188 -4.34 -3.52 13.23
N PRO A 189 -5.11 -3.72 14.31
CA PRO A 189 -4.61 -3.60 15.68
C PRO A 189 -3.29 -4.36 15.95
N ASP A 190 -3.11 -5.53 15.31
CA ASP A 190 -1.89 -6.35 15.39
C ASP A 190 -0.73 -5.82 14.53
N GLY A 191 -0.92 -4.71 13.83
CA GLY A 191 0.08 -4.04 12.98
C GLY A 191 0.21 -4.61 11.58
N PHE A 192 -0.77 -5.38 11.09
CA PHE A 192 -0.74 -5.91 9.72
C PHE A 192 -1.35 -4.91 8.74
N LEU A 193 -0.59 -4.57 7.70
CA LEU A 193 -1.12 -3.83 6.57
C LEU A 193 -2.10 -4.72 5.81
N THR A 194 -3.37 -4.30 5.73
CA THR A 194 -4.45 -5.14 5.21
C THR A 194 -4.57 -4.99 3.69
N PRO A 195 -4.51 -6.10 2.91
CA PRO A 195 -4.64 -6.04 1.45
C PRO A 195 -6.03 -5.60 0.96
N LEU A 196 -6.01 -4.90 -0.18
CA LEU A 196 -7.18 -4.39 -0.89
C LEU A 196 -7.50 -5.25 -2.12
N ILE A 197 -8.78 -5.52 -2.33
CA ILE A 197 -9.35 -5.95 -3.61
C ILE A 197 -10.33 -4.87 -4.03
N VAL A 198 -10.09 -4.26 -5.18
CA VAL A 198 -10.81 -3.03 -5.57
C VAL A 198 -11.37 -3.22 -6.98
N ALA A 199 -12.66 -3.02 -7.16
CA ALA A 199 -13.32 -2.98 -8.46
C ALA A 199 -13.47 -1.52 -8.94
N ILE A 200 -13.78 -1.34 -10.23
CA ILE A 200 -14.15 -0.02 -10.77
C ILE A 200 -15.66 0.21 -10.64
N GLY A 201 -16.05 1.44 -10.35
CA GLY A 201 -17.41 1.95 -10.52
C GLY A 201 -17.50 2.99 -11.63
N ASN A 202 -18.66 3.65 -11.76
CA ASN A 202 -18.85 4.69 -12.77
C ASN A 202 -18.09 5.99 -12.44
N HIS A 203 -17.66 6.18 -11.20
CA HIS A 203 -16.86 7.34 -10.78
C HIS A 203 -15.35 7.16 -10.96
N GLU A 204 -14.89 5.99 -11.40
CA GLU A 204 -13.49 5.76 -11.79
C GLU A 204 -13.21 6.16 -13.25
N VAL A 205 -14.26 6.31 -14.07
CA VAL A 205 -14.16 6.60 -15.50
C VAL A 205 -14.52 8.03 -15.88
N THR A 206 -14.04 8.50 -17.04
CA THR A 206 -14.31 9.86 -17.55
C THR A 206 -15.71 10.06 -18.11
N THR A 207 -16.33 8.99 -18.61
CA THR A 207 -17.63 9.00 -19.29
C THR A 207 -18.82 8.90 -18.34
N GLY A 208 -18.58 8.51 -17.08
CA GLY A 208 -19.65 8.26 -16.09
C GLY A 208 -20.45 6.98 -16.35
N ILE A 209 -20.03 6.14 -17.31
CA ILE A 209 -20.58 4.82 -17.58
C ILE A 209 -19.39 3.85 -17.53
N ALA A 210 -19.45 2.83 -16.68
CA ALA A 210 -18.41 1.79 -16.63
C ALA A 210 -18.38 1.04 -17.97
N LEU A 211 -17.51 1.49 -18.87
CA LEU A 211 -17.22 0.92 -20.18
C LEU A 211 -15.87 0.16 -20.12
N PRO A 212 -15.55 -0.70 -21.11
CA PRO A 212 -14.32 -1.51 -21.09
C PRO A 212 -13.02 -0.69 -20.96
N TRP A 213 -11.93 -1.42 -20.69
CA TRP A 213 -10.56 -0.99 -20.38
C TRP A 213 -10.05 0.27 -21.11
N GLY A 214 -9.24 1.08 -20.42
CA GLY A 214 -8.66 2.34 -20.93
C GLY A 214 -9.48 3.59 -20.63
N GLN A 215 -10.53 3.48 -19.82
CA GLN A 215 -11.37 4.62 -19.42
C GLN A 215 -11.22 5.02 -17.95
N ALA A 216 -10.47 4.26 -17.16
CA ALA A 216 -10.24 4.48 -15.73
C ALA A 216 -8.76 4.83 -15.44
N PRO A 217 -8.26 5.98 -15.93
CA PRO A 217 -6.82 6.26 -16.05
C PRO A 217 -6.07 6.24 -14.71
N PHE A 218 -6.73 6.61 -13.61
CA PHE A 218 -6.11 6.52 -12.28
C PHE A 218 -6.12 5.11 -11.74
N TYR A 219 -7.28 4.45 -11.78
CA TYR A 219 -7.44 3.10 -11.24
C TYR A 219 -6.42 2.14 -11.84
N GLU A 220 -6.23 2.19 -13.17
CA GLU A 220 -5.32 1.30 -13.89
C GLU A 220 -3.85 1.49 -13.51
N GLN A 221 -3.47 2.69 -13.06
CA GLN A 221 -2.10 2.98 -12.61
C GLN A 221 -1.93 2.80 -11.09
N ILE A 222 -3.00 2.96 -10.31
CA ILE A 222 -2.96 2.79 -8.86
C ILE A 222 -3.06 1.29 -8.50
N PHE A 223 -4.01 0.57 -9.07
CA PHE A 223 -4.28 -0.82 -8.72
C PHE A 223 -3.87 -1.73 -9.87
N ALA A 224 -2.58 -2.10 -9.93
CA ALA A 224 -2.08 -3.01 -10.96
C ALA A 224 -2.83 -4.34 -10.96
N GLN A 225 -3.19 -4.81 -12.17
CA GLN A 225 -3.91 -6.05 -12.42
C GLN A 225 -3.16 -6.90 -13.45
N GLU A 226 -3.13 -8.22 -13.26
CA GLU A 226 -2.49 -9.14 -14.19
C GLU A 226 -3.20 -9.03 -15.55
N ASN A 227 -2.42 -8.90 -16.62
CA ASN A 227 -2.90 -8.68 -17.99
C ASN A 227 -3.60 -7.34 -18.26
N GLY A 228 -3.55 -6.39 -17.33
CA GLY A 228 -4.18 -5.08 -17.52
C GLY A 228 -5.66 -5.22 -17.83
N LYS A 229 -6.44 -5.75 -16.88
CA LYS A 229 -7.91 -5.82 -16.98
C LYS A 229 -8.53 -5.17 -15.77
N THR A 230 -9.70 -4.55 -15.95
CA THR A 230 -10.50 -3.95 -14.86
C THR A 230 -11.49 -4.95 -14.24
N PHE A 231 -11.51 -6.18 -14.73
CA PHE A 231 -12.28 -7.30 -14.20
C PHE A 231 -11.35 -8.51 -14.02
N PHE A 232 -11.54 -9.24 -12.93
CA PHE A 232 -10.66 -10.33 -12.54
C PHE A 232 -11.33 -11.23 -11.49
N THR A 233 -10.70 -12.37 -11.20
CA THR A 233 -11.09 -13.31 -10.14
C THR A 233 -9.94 -13.44 -9.13
N ARG A 234 -10.27 -13.69 -7.86
CA ARG A 234 -9.31 -13.98 -6.78
C ARG A 234 -9.81 -15.17 -5.97
N ASN A 235 -8.93 -16.13 -5.72
CA ASN A 235 -9.17 -17.25 -4.82
C ASN A 235 -8.70 -16.84 -3.43
N LEU A 236 -9.66 -16.66 -2.52
CA LEU A 236 -9.41 -16.27 -1.13
C LEU A 236 -9.29 -17.53 -0.27
N GLY A 237 -8.04 -17.99 -0.14
CA GLY A 237 -7.70 -19.27 0.48
C GLY A 237 -8.07 -20.50 -0.32
#